data_AF-A0AAN8A6V7-F1
#
_entry.id   AF-A0AAN8A6V7-F1
#
_cell.length_a   1.000
_cell.length_b   1.000
_cell.length_c   1.000
_cell.angle_alpha   90.00
_cell.angle_beta   90.00
_cell.angle_gamma   90.00
#
_symmetry.space_group_name_H-M   'P 1'
#
loop_
_entity.id
_entity.type
_entity.pdbx_description
1 polymer ?
#
loop_
_entity_poly.entity_id
_entity_poly.type
_entity_poly.pdbx_seq_one_letter_code
_entity_poly.pdbx_strand_id
1 'polypeptide(L)'
;MTVGLARKLSRTKSHRDALLRNLVSQLFQHESIITTYEKCKETSRLAERIITAAKKYNHGNGSNRYIQNIQSNLFLSGDNKHLLAKVVNELADRFKDRNGGFTRILKLEPRIGDKSKQATIELVDTPIIINNSENITMQRGNIKFWLLMKTLLYNEINNESYSPLTMKNLLKIYKSKHDDLHKLKLFKEEMICVRKLLMEQMNRSDLKNDPKNRSFDLDQIKDSKHVDSILSQLSDMLSSPKNGTTDVQMISKYNNINRKRKDGYQIMSARPEGKEQQF
;
A
#
# COMPACT_ATOMS: atom_id res chain seq x y z
N MET A 1 10.22 11.69 34.23
CA MET A 1 9.23 11.58 33.13
C MET A 1 9.86 10.84 31.95
N THR A 2 9.13 9.95 31.27
CA THR A 2 9.61 9.27 30.04
C THR A 2 9.37 10.13 28.79
N VAL A 3 10.39 10.89 28.38
CA VAL A 3 10.36 11.75 27.17
C VAL A 3 11.11 11.07 26.02
N GLY A 4 10.70 11.31 24.78
CA GLY A 4 11.39 10.83 23.57
C GLY A 4 10.98 9.44 23.04
N LEU A 5 10.45 8.55 23.89
CA LEU A 5 10.13 7.16 23.49
C LEU A 5 9.01 7.04 22.42
N ALA A 6 7.95 7.84 22.54
CA ALA A 6 6.80 7.83 21.62
C ALA A 6 6.15 9.22 21.55
N ARG A 7 5.43 9.52 20.44
CA ARG A 7 4.68 10.79 20.33
C ARG A 7 3.57 10.87 21.39
N LYS A 8 3.43 12.03 22.03
CA LYS A 8 2.35 12.27 23.02
C LYS A 8 0.95 12.32 22.40
N LEU A 9 0.82 12.65 21.11
CA LEU A 9 -0.44 12.77 20.35
C LEU A 9 -1.51 13.65 21.03
N SER A 10 -1.06 14.66 21.79
CA SER A 10 -1.87 15.57 22.61
C SER A 10 -2.94 14.86 23.45
N ARG A 11 -2.57 13.73 24.07
CA ARG A 11 -3.45 12.86 24.87
C ARG A 11 -2.77 12.39 26.16
N THR A 12 -3.61 12.14 27.17
CA THR A 12 -3.22 11.37 28.37
C THR A 12 -2.76 9.98 27.99
N LYS A 13 -2.01 9.29 28.88
CA LYS A 13 -1.46 7.96 28.59
C LYS A 13 -2.56 6.95 28.21
N SER A 14 -3.58 6.80 29.05
CA SER A 14 -4.70 5.87 28.83
C SER A 14 -5.43 6.10 27.51
N HIS A 15 -5.79 7.35 27.19
CA HIS A 15 -6.46 7.69 25.93
C HIS A 15 -5.52 7.48 24.72
N ARG A 16 -4.23 7.81 24.81
CA ARG A 16 -3.29 7.52 23.72
C ARG A 16 -3.17 6.01 23.47
N ASP A 17 -3.02 5.22 24.52
CA ASP A 17 -2.84 3.77 24.39
C ASP A 17 -4.12 3.13 23.80
N ALA A 18 -5.30 3.56 24.25
CA ALA A 18 -6.58 3.16 23.65
C ALA A 18 -6.74 3.59 22.18
N LEU A 19 -6.32 4.82 21.81
CA LEU A 19 -6.33 5.28 20.42
C LEU A 19 -5.45 4.39 19.53
N LEU A 20 -4.27 4.00 19.99
CA LEU A 20 -3.36 3.15 19.21
C LEU A 20 -3.91 1.73 19.06
N ARG A 21 -4.49 1.14 20.11
CA ARG A 21 -5.19 -0.15 20.04
C ARG A 21 -6.32 -0.12 19.01
N ASN A 22 -7.16 0.92 19.03
CA ASN A 22 -8.23 1.11 18.04
C ASN A 22 -7.70 1.22 16.60
N LEU A 23 -6.68 2.06 16.35
CA LEU A 23 -6.11 2.23 15.02
C LEU A 23 -5.43 0.96 14.48
N VAL A 24 -4.83 0.14 15.36
CA VAL A 24 -4.26 -1.15 14.95
C VAL A 24 -5.36 -2.18 14.69
N SER A 25 -6.40 -2.26 15.52
CA SER A 25 -7.57 -3.12 15.25
C SER A 25 -8.19 -2.78 13.88
N GLN A 26 -8.42 -1.49 13.60
CA GLN A 26 -8.94 -1.02 12.31
C GLN A 26 -8.00 -1.32 11.13
N LEU A 27 -6.68 -1.22 11.31
CA LEU A 27 -5.70 -1.57 10.27
C LEU A 27 -5.74 -3.07 9.94
N PHE A 28 -5.84 -3.94 10.94
CA PHE A 28 -5.92 -5.40 10.72
C PHE A 28 -7.31 -5.84 10.21
N GLN A 29 -8.39 -5.14 10.61
CA GLN A 29 -9.74 -5.37 10.10
C GLN A 29 -9.85 -5.01 8.61
N HIS A 30 -9.37 -3.82 8.22
CA HIS A 30 -9.62 -3.25 6.90
C HIS A 30 -8.42 -3.24 5.93
N GLU A 31 -7.27 -3.81 6.34
CA GLU A 31 -5.97 -3.87 5.63
C GLU A 31 -5.31 -2.50 5.34
N SER A 32 -6.08 -1.42 5.25
CA SER A 32 -5.63 -0.08 4.93
C SER A 32 -6.56 0.99 5.53
N ILE A 33 -6.00 1.98 6.21
CA ILE A 33 -6.74 3.08 6.84
C ILE A 33 -6.08 4.43 6.58
N ILE A 34 -6.88 5.50 6.52
CA ILE A 34 -6.42 6.88 6.33
C ILE A 34 -6.53 7.62 7.66
N THR A 35 -5.44 8.23 8.13
CA THR A 35 -5.47 9.10 9.32
C THR A 35 -4.36 10.15 9.25
N THR A 36 -4.07 10.87 10.35
CA THR A 36 -2.97 11.85 10.35
C THR A 36 -1.61 11.16 10.37
N TYR A 37 -0.62 11.77 9.72
CA TYR A 37 0.72 11.20 9.54
C TYR A 37 1.39 10.78 10.86
N GLU A 38 1.20 11.58 11.92
CA GLU A 38 1.73 11.32 13.27
C GLU A 38 1.10 10.08 13.89
N LYS A 39 -0.20 9.86 13.67
CA LYS A 39 -0.93 8.67 14.14
C LYS A 39 -0.46 7.45 13.36
N CYS A 40 -0.42 7.50 12.02
CA CYS A 40 0.09 6.42 11.17
C CYS A 40 1.48 5.94 11.63
N LYS A 41 2.37 6.86 12.00
CA LYS A 41 3.72 6.52 12.46
C LYS A 41 3.78 5.77 13.80
N GLU A 42 2.86 6.01 14.72
CA GLU A 42 2.77 5.23 15.96
C GLU A 42 1.97 3.93 15.78
N THR A 43 0.89 3.94 14.98
CA THR A 43 0.13 2.74 14.61
C THR A 43 1.03 1.71 13.93
N SER A 44 1.87 2.13 12.98
CA SER A 44 2.88 1.28 12.31
C SER A 44 3.79 0.57 13.32
N ARG A 45 4.36 1.30 14.29
CA ARG A 45 5.23 0.73 15.33
C ARG A 45 4.53 -0.33 16.18
N LEU A 46 3.26 -0.12 16.54
CA LEU A 46 2.51 -1.08 17.34
C LEU A 46 2.07 -2.28 16.52
N ALA A 47 1.55 -2.08 15.31
CA ALA A 47 1.14 -3.14 14.39
C ALA A 47 2.30 -4.08 14.04
N GLU A 48 3.49 -3.54 13.74
CA GLU A 48 4.66 -4.37 13.42
C GLU A 48 5.15 -5.20 14.61
N ARG A 49 5.04 -4.67 15.85
CA ARG A 49 5.33 -5.45 17.06
C ARG A 49 4.35 -6.60 17.27
N ILE A 50 3.06 -6.38 17.00
CA ILE A 50 2.02 -7.41 17.11
C ILE A 50 2.21 -8.50 16.05
N ILE A 51 2.46 -8.14 14.79
CA ILE A 51 2.78 -9.11 13.74
C ILE A 51 4.06 -9.88 14.08
N THR A 52 5.08 -9.23 14.64
CA THR A 52 6.30 -9.91 15.11
C THR A 52 6.00 -10.93 16.23
N ALA A 53 5.11 -10.60 17.17
CA ALA A 53 4.68 -11.54 18.21
C ALA A 53 3.89 -12.72 17.63
N ALA A 54 2.99 -12.46 16.66
CA ALA A 54 2.21 -13.49 15.98
C ALA A 54 3.11 -14.47 15.20
N LYS A 55 4.08 -13.95 14.45
CA LYS A 55 5.11 -14.77 13.79
C LYS A 55 5.91 -15.63 14.77
N LYS A 56 6.32 -15.08 15.91
CA LYS A 56 7.08 -15.82 16.95
C LYS A 56 6.26 -16.88 17.68
N TYR A 57 4.93 -16.74 17.68
CA TYR A 57 4.03 -17.77 18.18
C TYR A 57 3.87 -18.90 17.16
N ASN A 58 3.40 -18.58 15.94
CA ASN A 58 3.05 -19.56 14.92
C ASN A 58 4.29 -20.26 14.31
N HIS A 59 5.32 -19.51 13.94
CA HIS A 59 6.55 -20.02 13.29
C HIS A 59 7.75 -20.10 14.25
N GLY A 60 7.51 -20.21 15.56
CA GLY A 60 8.55 -20.16 16.59
C GLY A 60 8.19 -20.97 17.82
N ASN A 61 8.59 -20.48 19.00
CA ASN A 61 8.52 -21.26 20.26
C ASN A 61 7.09 -21.43 20.84
N GLY A 62 6.02 -21.13 20.11
CA GLY A 62 4.62 -21.39 20.53
C GLY A 62 4.15 -20.73 21.85
N SER A 63 4.91 -19.80 22.42
CA SER A 63 4.68 -19.37 23.80
C SER A 63 3.40 -18.53 23.96
N ASN A 64 2.49 -18.96 24.85
CA ASN A 64 1.26 -18.25 25.21
C ASN A 64 1.47 -16.79 25.64
N ARG A 65 2.68 -16.41 26.08
CA ARG A 65 3.06 -15.01 26.35
C ARG A 65 2.84 -14.11 25.13
N TYR A 66 3.05 -14.63 23.91
CA TYR A 66 2.81 -13.87 22.68
C TYR A 66 1.32 -13.65 22.45
N ILE A 67 0.46 -14.65 22.65
CA ILE A 67 -1.00 -14.51 22.55
C ILE A 67 -1.52 -13.48 23.55
N GLN A 68 -1.11 -13.55 24.82
CA GLN A 68 -1.44 -12.56 25.85
C GLN A 68 -0.98 -11.15 25.44
N ASN A 69 0.22 -11.02 24.87
CA ASN A 69 0.72 -9.74 24.38
C ASN A 69 -0.14 -9.20 23.23
N ILE A 70 -0.53 -10.03 22.25
CA ILE A 70 -1.39 -9.64 21.13
C ILE A 70 -2.76 -9.21 21.64
N GLN A 71 -3.40 -10.03 22.48
CA GLN A 71 -4.72 -9.74 23.10
C GLN A 71 -4.71 -8.41 23.85
N SER A 72 -3.68 -8.15 24.65
CA SER A 72 -3.57 -6.90 25.44
C SER A 72 -3.48 -5.63 24.56
N ASN A 73 -3.01 -5.73 23.32
CA ASN A 73 -2.82 -4.61 22.40
C ASN A 73 -3.91 -4.48 21.32
N LEU A 74 -4.97 -5.27 21.37
CA LEU A 74 -6.12 -5.20 20.45
C LEU A 74 -7.40 -4.95 21.24
N PHE A 75 -8.45 -4.47 20.57
CA PHE A 75 -9.82 -4.65 21.05
C PHE A 75 -10.44 -5.82 20.30
N LEU A 76 -10.99 -6.80 21.02
CA LEU A 76 -11.51 -8.07 20.50
C LEU A 76 -13.03 -8.16 20.71
N SER A 77 -13.73 -7.09 20.36
CA SER A 77 -15.18 -6.91 20.53
C SER A 77 -15.84 -6.39 19.25
N GLY A 78 -17.15 -6.61 19.11
CA GLY A 78 -17.87 -6.34 17.87
C GLY A 78 -17.27 -7.09 16.68
N ASP A 79 -17.11 -6.42 15.55
CA ASP A 79 -16.45 -6.96 14.34
C ASP A 79 -15.06 -7.55 14.61
N ASN A 80 -14.34 -7.03 15.62
CA ASN A 80 -12.99 -7.45 15.95
C ASN A 80 -12.91 -8.74 16.79
N LYS A 81 -14.04 -9.41 17.07
CA LYS A 81 -14.09 -10.67 17.83
C LYS A 81 -13.16 -11.76 17.26
N HIS A 82 -13.01 -11.83 15.94
CA HIS A 82 -12.20 -12.83 15.24
C HIS A 82 -10.78 -12.33 14.89
N LEU A 83 -10.43 -11.10 15.30
CA LEU A 83 -9.20 -10.44 14.87
C LEU A 83 -7.94 -11.15 15.40
N LEU A 84 -8.02 -11.78 16.57
CA LEU A 84 -6.91 -12.57 17.13
C LEU A 84 -6.55 -13.75 16.21
N ALA A 85 -7.54 -14.50 15.73
CA ALA A 85 -7.34 -15.63 14.82
C ALA A 85 -6.75 -15.16 13.48
N LYS A 86 -7.25 -14.04 12.94
CA LYS A 86 -6.69 -13.41 11.74
C LYS A 86 -5.22 -13.02 11.91
N VAL A 87 -4.87 -12.40 13.04
CA VAL A 87 -3.49 -11.97 13.33
C VAL A 87 -2.53 -13.16 13.50
N VAL A 88 -2.98 -14.22 14.18
CA VAL A 88 -2.15 -15.38 14.54
C VAL A 88 -1.97 -16.37 13.39
N ASN A 89 -3.02 -16.56 12.57
CA ASN A 89 -2.99 -17.49 11.44
C ASN A 89 -2.61 -16.70 10.18
N GLU A 90 -3.58 -16.00 9.59
CA GLU A 90 -3.46 -15.35 8.27
C GLU A 90 -2.27 -14.37 8.18
N LEU A 91 -2.16 -13.41 9.11
CA LEU A 91 -1.10 -12.39 9.03
C LEU A 91 0.28 -12.94 9.41
N ALA A 92 0.37 -13.92 10.33
CA ALA A 92 1.65 -14.54 10.66
C ALA A 92 2.22 -15.32 9.48
N ASP A 93 1.37 -16.08 8.78
CA ASP A 93 1.73 -16.89 7.63
C ASP A 93 2.08 -16.00 6.42
N ARG A 94 1.23 -15.00 6.12
CA ARG A 94 1.48 -14.01 5.04
C ARG A 94 2.85 -13.34 5.18
N PHE A 95 3.29 -13.10 6.41
CA PHE A 95 4.56 -12.41 6.70
C PHE A 95 5.71 -13.33 7.13
N LYS A 96 5.57 -14.67 7.05
CA LYS A 96 6.56 -15.66 7.49
C LYS A 96 7.99 -15.34 7.02
N ASP A 97 8.16 -15.11 5.72
CA ASP A 97 9.47 -14.93 5.08
C ASP A 97 10.01 -13.49 5.19
N ARG A 98 9.18 -12.54 5.66
CA ARG A 98 9.49 -11.11 5.70
C ARG A 98 10.14 -10.68 7.03
N ASN A 99 11.37 -10.16 6.97
CA ASN A 99 12.10 -9.63 8.14
C ASN A 99 11.75 -8.16 8.43
N GLY A 100 10.53 -7.91 8.91
CA GLY A 100 10.04 -6.57 9.29
C GLY A 100 9.51 -5.75 8.12
N GLY A 101 9.04 -4.53 8.42
CA GLY A 101 8.41 -3.65 7.42
C GLY A 101 7.09 -4.22 6.89
N PHE A 102 6.27 -4.74 7.79
CA PHE A 102 4.94 -5.31 7.49
C PHE A 102 3.90 -4.23 7.16
N THR A 103 4.16 -2.98 7.58
CA THR A 103 3.30 -1.83 7.29
C THR A 103 3.96 -0.87 6.31
N ARG A 104 3.13 -0.18 5.51
CA ARG A 104 3.55 0.88 4.61
C ARG A 104 2.76 2.13 4.92
N ILE A 105 3.45 3.28 4.96
CA ILE A 105 2.81 4.60 5.12
C ILE A 105 3.00 5.38 3.83
N LEU A 106 1.90 5.74 3.18
CA LEU A 106 1.86 6.60 2.01
C LEU A 106 1.36 7.98 2.46
N LYS A 107 2.12 9.04 2.17
CA LYS A 107 1.65 10.41 2.44
C LYS A 107 0.52 10.76 1.48
N LEU A 108 -0.48 11.48 1.98
CA LEU A 108 -1.52 12.10 1.18
C LEU A 108 -1.37 13.62 1.25
N GLU A 109 -2.16 14.34 0.46
CA GLU A 109 -2.31 15.78 0.60
C GLU A 109 -2.86 16.17 1.99
N PRO A 110 -2.59 17.40 2.47
CA PRO A 110 -3.20 17.92 3.69
C PRO A 110 -4.72 17.95 3.58
N ARG A 111 -5.41 17.62 4.68
CA ARG A 111 -6.88 17.63 4.72
C ARG A 111 -7.43 19.04 4.48
N ILE A 112 -8.43 19.15 3.60
CA ILE A 112 -9.20 20.37 3.39
C ILE A 112 -9.93 20.73 4.68
N GLY A 113 -9.86 22.01 5.09
CA GLY A 113 -10.35 22.49 6.39
C GLY A 113 -9.19 22.77 7.36
N ASP A 114 -8.72 21.75 8.09
CA ASP A 114 -7.72 21.93 9.15
C ASP A 114 -6.25 21.85 8.69
N LYS A 115 -6.00 21.60 7.40
CA LYS A 115 -4.65 21.41 6.81
C LYS A 115 -3.81 20.34 7.52
N SER A 116 -4.44 19.39 8.23
CA SER A 116 -3.73 18.28 8.89
C SER A 116 -3.06 17.39 7.86
N LYS A 117 -1.77 17.06 8.08
CA LYS A 117 -0.99 16.16 7.21
C LYS A 117 -1.60 14.76 7.26
N GLN A 118 -2.23 14.31 6.17
CA GLN A 118 -2.80 12.97 6.10
C GLN A 118 -1.80 11.94 5.57
N ALA A 119 -2.05 10.69 5.91
CA ALA A 119 -1.37 9.54 5.34
C ALA A 119 -2.27 8.31 5.39
N THR A 120 -2.13 7.45 4.38
CA THR A 120 -2.64 6.09 4.43
C THR A 120 -1.60 5.20 5.11
N ILE A 121 -2.03 4.34 6.03
CA ILE A 121 -1.26 3.20 6.50
C ILE A 121 -1.94 1.91 6.03
N GLU A 122 -1.15 1.03 5.42
CA GLU A 122 -1.61 -0.24 4.86
C GLU A 122 -0.70 -1.40 5.28
N LEU A 123 -1.25 -2.61 5.28
CA LEU A 123 -0.47 -3.84 5.30
C LEU A 123 0.20 -4.06 3.95
N VAL A 124 1.41 -4.62 3.99
CA VAL A 124 2.19 -5.00 2.82
C VAL A 124 1.75 -6.37 2.34
N ASP A 125 1.86 -6.65 1.03
CA ASP A 125 1.55 -7.94 0.40
C ASP A 125 0.14 -8.50 0.71
N THR A 126 -0.82 -7.64 1.06
CA THR A 126 -2.25 -8.00 1.12
C THR A 126 -2.67 -8.56 -0.24
N PRO A 127 -3.24 -9.79 -0.29
CA PRO A 127 -3.75 -10.34 -1.53
C PRO A 127 -4.93 -9.49 -2.02
N ILE A 128 -5.08 -9.35 -3.33
CA ILE A 128 -6.18 -8.56 -3.91
C ILE A 128 -7.36 -9.44 -4.30
N ILE A 129 -7.07 -10.70 -4.66
CA ILE A 129 -8.07 -11.69 -5.05
C ILE A 129 -8.26 -12.65 -3.87
N ILE A 130 -9.49 -12.78 -3.37
CA ILE A 130 -9.89 -13.84 -2.45
C ILE A 130 -10.76 -14.83 -3.23
N ASN A 131 -10.22 -16.03 -3.44
CA ASN A 131 -10.96 -17.16 -4.00
C ASN A 131 -11.70 -17.87 -2.87
N ASN A 132 -12.98 -17.57 -2.69
CA ASN A 132 -13.88 -18.46 -1.95
C ASN A 132 -14.39 -19.52 -2.93
N SER A 133 -14.73 -20.72 -2.44
CA SER A 133 -14.98 -21.93 -3.26
C SER A 133 -16.01 -21.78 -4.39
N GLU A 134 -16.88 -20.78 -4.31
CA GLU A 134 -17.93 -20.49 -5.31
C GLU A 134 -17.86 -19.04 -5.87
N ASN A 135 -17.03 -18.17 -5.29
CA ASN A 135 -17.05 -16.74 -5.61
C ASN A 135 -15.67 -16.08 -5.46
N ILE A 136 -15.23 -15.39 -6.50
CA ILE A 136 -14.02 -14.56 -6.49
C ILE A 136 -14.41 -13.16 -6.00
N THR A 137 -13.81 -12.73 -4.89
CA THR A 137 -14.07 -11.42 -4.29
C THR A 137 -12.80 -10.56 -4.23
N MET A 138 -12.96 -9.25 -4.39
CA MET A 138 -11.84 -8.30 -4.33
C MET A 138 -11.60 -7.83 -2.88
N GLN A 139 -10.38 -7.98 -2.39
CA GLN A 139 -9.96 -7.47 -1.09
C GLN A 139 -9.51 -6.01 -1.20
N ARG A 140 -10.02 -5.18 -0.29
CA ARG A 140 -9.55 -3.80 -0.13
C ARG A 140 -8.16 -3.79 0.51
N GLY A 141 -7.17 -3.18 -0.14
CA GLY A 141 -5.81 -3.06 0.41
C GLY A 141 -4.77 -2.68 -0.64
N ASN A 142 -3.49 -2.69 -0.23
CA ASN A 142 -2.31 -2.59 -1.11
C ASN A 142 -2.39 -1.50 -2.19
N ILE A 143 -2.77 -0.27 -1.80
CA ILE A 143 -2.99 0.87 -2.71
C ILE A 143 -1.75 1.18 -3.53
N LYS A 144 -0.54 0.93 -2.99
CA LYS A 144 0.69 1.07 -3.79
C LYS A 144 0.70 0.17 -5.03
N PHE A 145 0.19 -1.06 -4.95
CA PHE A 145 0.12 -1.95 -6.12
C PHE A 145 -0.87 -1.44 -7.16
N TRP A 146 -2.08 -1.04 -6.72
CA TRP A 146 -3.07 -0.39 -7.58
C TRP A 146 -2.52 0.84 -8.33
N LEU A 147 -1.79 1.71 -7.62
CA LEU A 147 -1.13 2.87 -8.22
C LEU A 147 -0.05 2.48 -9.23
N LEU A 148 0.76 1.44 -8.95
CA LEU A 148 1.77 0.95 -9.89
C LEU A 148 1.12 0.39 -11.16
N MET A 149 0.08 -0.44 -11.03
CA MET A 149 -0.65 -0.98 -12.19
C MET A 149 -1.26 0.14 -13.03
N LYS A 150 -1.84 1.17 -12.40
CA LYS A 150 -2.33 2.36 -13.11
C LYS A 150 -1.22 3.10 -13.86
N THR A 151 -0.02 3.23 -13.30
CA THR A 151 1.11 3.86 -14.02
C THR A 151 1.67 3.01 -15.17
N LEU A 152 1.69 1.68 -15.05
CA LEU A 152 2.11 0.81 -16.16
C LEU A 152 1.12 0.93 -17.32
N LEU A 153 -0.18 0.76 -17.03
CA LEU A 153 -1.27 0.88 -17.99
C LEU A 153 -1.30 2.26 -18.68
N TYR A 154 -1.06 3.36 -17.95
CA TYR A 154 -0.97 4.70 -18.55
C TYR A 154 0.21 4.81 -19.52
N ASN A 155 1.38 4.31 -19.15
CA ASN A 155 2.55 4.30 -20.03
C ASN A 155 2.31 3.44 -21.28
N GLU A 156 1.70 2.26 -21.13
CA GLU A 156 1.34 1.38 -22.25
C GLU A 156 0.38 2.06 -23.24
N ILE A 157 -0.69 2.71 -22.76
CA ILE A 157 -1.65 3.42 -23.63
C ILE A 157 -0.97 4.54 -24.43
N ASN A 158 -0.01 5.24 -23.83
CA ASN A 158 0.75 6.30 -24.49
C ASN A 158 1.97 5.78 -25.28
N ASN A 159 2.21 4.47 -25.31
CA ASN A 159 3.42 3.83 -25.88
C ASN A 159 4.74 4.38 -25.30
N GLU A 160 4.74 4.80 -24.03
CA GLU A 160 5.91 5.32 -23.32
C GLU A 160 6.69 4.23 -22.59
N SER A 161 8.02 4.34 -22.56
CA SER A 161 8.88 3.46 -21.76
C SER A 161 8.63 3.63 -20.25
N TYR A 162 8.72 2.54 -19.48
CA TYR A 162 8.52 2.59 -18.03
C TYR A 162 9.60 3.40 -17.31
N SER A 163 9.18 4.26 -16.38
CA SER A 163 10.10 5.00 -15.51
C SER A 163 10.98 4.04 -14.67
N PRO A 164 12.29 4.30 -14.52
CA PRO A 164 13.16 3.48 -13.66
C PRO A 164 12.67 3.37 -12.21
N LEU A 165 11.95 4.39 -11.71
CA LEU A 165 11.35 4.34 -10.36
C LEU A 165 10.13 3.40 -10.30
N THR A 166 9.34 3.30 -11.37
CA THR A 166 8.23 2.34 -11.49
C THR A 166 8.79 0.92 -11.48
N MET A 167 9.78 0.63 -12.34
CA MET A 167 10.43 -0.69 -12.39
C MET A 167 11.09 -1.06 -11.06
N LYS A 168 11.82 -0.14 -10.41
CA LYS A 168 12.41 -0.37 -9.08
C LYS A 168 11.36 -0.62 -7.99
N ASN A 169 10.18 -0.02 -8.10
CA ASN A 169 9.09 -0.27 -7.16
C ASN A 169 8.39 -1.62 -7.40
N LEU A 170 8.23 -2.01 -8.66
CA LEU A 170 7.65 -3.29 -9.06
C LEU A 170 8.59 -4.46 -8.69
N LEU A 171 9.89 -4.32 -8.96
CA LEU A 171 10.94 -5.26 -8.56
C LEU A 171 10.97 -5.52 -7.04
N LYS A 172 10.64 -4.52 -6.21
CA LYS A 172 10.53 -4.68 -4.75
C LYS A 172 9.35 -5.55 -4.31
N ILE A 173 8.27 -5.61 -5.11
CA ILE A 173 7.12 -6.49 -4.86
C ILE A 173 7.44 -7.88 -5.41
N TYR A 174 7.90 -7.93 -6.66
CA TYR A 174 8.32 -9.16 -7.36
C TYR A 174 9.33 -9.98 -6.57
N LYS A 175 10.39 -9.35 -6.03
CA LYS A 175 11.40 -10.04 -5.21
C LYS A 175 10.81 -10.80 -4.01
N SER A 176 9.68 -10.36 -3.44
CA SER A 176 9.05 -11.04 -2.31
C SER A 176 8.18 -12.24 -2.71
N LYS A 177 7.96 -12.45 -4.02
CA LYS A 177 7.09 -13.47 -4.61
C LYS A 177 7.81 -14.39 -5.61
N HIS A 178 8.98 -13.99 -6.13
CA HIS A 178 9.76 -14.69 -7.15
C HIS A 178 10.12 -16.14 -6.77
N ASP A 179 10.59 -16.35 -5.54
CA ASP A 179 11.19 -17.63 -5.11
C ASP A 179 10.16 -18.77 -4.93
N ASP A 180 8.87 -18.46 -5.06
CA ASP A 180 7.74 -19.37 -4.86
C ASP A 180 6.80 -19.28 -6.07
N LEU A 181 6.77 -20.36 -6.86
CA LEU A 181 5.99 -20.46 -8.09
C LEU A 181 4.49 -20.18 -7.86
N HIS A 182 3.94 -20.55 -6.70
CA HIS A 182 2.55 -20.28 -6.37
C HIS A 182 2.32 -18.79 -6.09
N LYS A 183 3.19 -18.14 -5.31
CA LYS A 183 3.14 -16.69 -5.08
C LYS A 183 3.34 -15.90 -6.38
N LEU A 184 4.18 -16.37 -7.29
CA LEU A 184 4.39 -15.76 -8.61
C LEU A 184 3.16 -15.91 -9.53
N LYS A 185 2.53 -17.10 -9.57
CA LYS A 185 1.28 -17.32 -10.32
C LYS A 185 0.17 -16.41 -9.83
N LEU A 186 -0.07 -16.38 -8.51
CA LEU A 186 -1.05 -15.48 -7.89
C LEU A 186 -0.76 -14.01 -8.20
N PHE A 187 0.51 -13.60 -8.21
CA PHE A 187 0.90 -12.24 -8.58
C PHE A 187 0.55 -11.87 -10.03
N LYS A 188 0.76 -12.81 -10.97
CA LYS A 188 0.35 -12.63 -12.37
C LYS A 188 -1.18 -12.48 -12.47
N GLU A 189 -1.94 -13.31 -11.76
CA GLU A 189 -3.41 -13.23 -11.69
C GLU A 189 -3.88 -11.90 -11.09
N GLU A 190 -3.25 -11.44 -9.99
CA GLU A 190 -3.48 -10.11 -9.38
C GLU A 190 -3.22 -8.96 -10.37
N MET A 191 -2.11 -9.01 -11.12
CA MET A 191 -1.79 -8.00 -12.14
C MET A 191 -2.84 -7.94 -13.24
N ILE A 192 -3.25 -9.10 -13.78
CA ILE A 192 -4.26 -9.19 -14.85
C ILE A 192 -5.62 -8.69 -14.35
N CYS A 193 -6.05 -9.09 -13.15
CA CYS A 193 -7.32 -8.68 -12.56
C CYS A 193 -7.39 -7.17 -12.31
N VAL A 194 -6.35 -6.61 -11.66
CA VAL A 194 -6.26 -5.16 -11.40
C VAL A 194 -6.21 -4.37 -12.70
N ARG A 195 -5.48 -4.84 -13.72
CA ARG A 195 -5.44 -4.22 -15.04
C ARG A 195 -6.83 -4.17 -15.67
N LYS A 196 -7.56 -5.28 -15.74
CA LYS A 196 -8.93 -5.34 -16.29
C LYS A 196 -9.85 -4.35 -15.58
N LEU A 197 -9.82 -4.33 -14.24
CA LEU A 197 -10.66 -3.41 -13.45
C LEU A 197 -10.31 -1.94 -13.68
N LEU A 198 -9.02 -1.59 -13.83
CA LEU A 198 -8.58 -0.23 -14.16
C LEU A 198 -8.96 0.18 -15.59
N MET A 199 -8.85 -0.73 -16.58
CA MET A 199 -9.33 -0.48 -17.95
C MET A 199 -10.84 -0.25 -17.98
N GLU A 200 -11.63 -1.09 -17.31
CA GLU A 200 -13.08 -0.90 -17.17
C GLU A 200 -13.43 0.43 -16.48
N GLN A 201 -12.66 0.84 -15.46
CA GLN A 201 -12.87 2.13 -14.79
C GLN A 201 -12.51 3.33 -15.68
N MET A 202 -11.46 3.22 -16.51
CA MET A 202 -11.07 4.27 -17.43
C MET A 202 -12.07 4.40 -18.57
N ASN A 203 -12.53 3.29 -19.15
CA ASN A 203 -13.59 3.30 -20.18
C ASN A 203 -14.96 3.78 -19.62
N ARG A 204 -15.17 3.67 -18.30
CA ARG A 204 -16.37 4.23 -17.63
C ARG A 204 -16.32 5.74 -17.36
N SER A 205 -15.26 6.47 -17.73
CA SER A 205 -15.32 7.95 -17.69
C SER A 205 -16.43 8.51 -18.57
N ASP A 206 -16.87 7.74 -19.58
CA ASP A 206 -17.85 8.16 -20.58
C ASP A 206 -19.28 7.69 -20.24
N LEU A 207 -19.45 6.79 -19.26
CA LEU A 207 -20.75 6.17 -18.93
C LEU A 207 -20.99 6.05 -17.41
N LYS A 208 -21.80 6.98 -16.89
CA LYS A 208 -22.41 6.91 -15.55
C LYS A 208 -23.29 5.66 -15.45
N ASN A 209 -22.95 4.68 -14.59
CA ASN A 209 -23.91 3.74 -13.98
C ASN A 209 -23.30 2.90 -12.83
N ASP A 210 -24.18 2.34 -12.00
CA ASP A 210 -23.97 1.85 -10.62
C ASP A 210 -22.78 0.86 -10.39
N PRO A 211 -22.08 0.92 -9.24
CA PRO A 211 -21.02 -0.02 -8.86
C PRO A 211 -21.44 -1.34 -8.18
N LYS A 212 -22.71 -1.56 -7.78
CA LYS A 212 -23.02 -2.57 -6.73
C LYS A 212 -23.05 -4.06 -7.09
N ASN A 213 -23.09 -4.47 -8.36
CA ASN A 213 -23.03 -5.89 -8.76
C ASN A 213 -22.18 -6.07 -10.02
N ARG A 214 -21.13 -6.89 -9.94
CA ARG A 214 -20.44 -7.52 -11.08
C ARG A 214 -19.94 -8.89 -10.66
N SER A 215 -20.34 -9.93 -11.37
CA SER A 215 -19.53 -11.13 -11.56
C SER A 215 -18.41 -10.80 -12.57
N PHE A 216 -17.25 -11.43 -12.43
CA PHE A 216 -16.15 -11.30 -13.38
C PHE A 216 -16.00 -12.57 -14.18
N ASP A 217 -16.26 -12.50 -15.48
CA ASP A 217 -16.00 -13.60 -16.41
C ASP A 217 -14.49 -13.73 -16.66
N LEU A 218 -13.93 -14.94 -16.44
CA LEU A 218 -12.49 -15.22 -16.59
C LEU A 218 -12.09 -15.57 -18.02
N ASP A 219 -13.01 -16.02 -18.87
CA ASP A 219 -12.65 -16.53 -20.21
C ASP A 219 -12.22 -15.44 -21.21
N GLN A 220 -12.29 -14.17 -20.82
CA GLN A 220 -11.74 -13.04 -21.56
C GLN A 220 -10.28 -12.68 -21.18
N ILE A 221 -9.56 -13.53 -20.45
CA ILE A 221 -8.12 -13.34 -20.12
C ILE A 221 -7.24 -13.58 -21.37
N LYS A 222 -7.26 -12.61 -22.31
CA LYS A 222 -6.35 -12.56 -23.48
C LYS A 222 -5.19 -11.59 -23.31
N ASP A 223 -5.15 -10.84 -22.22
CA ASP A 223 -4.21 -9.74 -21.99
C ASP A 223 -2.93 -10.15 -21.24
N SER A 224 -2.53 -11.42 -21.32
CA SER A 224 -1.34 -11.92 -20.60
C SER A 224 -0.03 -11.36 -21.16
N LYS A 225 0.05 -11.11 -22.48
CA LYS A 225 1.31 -10.75 -23.18
C LYS A 225 2.03 -9.55 -22.58
N HIS A 226 1.30 -8.50 -22.18
CA HIS A 226 1.86 -7.32 -21.55
C HIS A 226 2.43 -7.64 -20.16
N VAL A 227 1.66 -8.38 -19.34
CA VAL A 227 2.09 -8.81 -18.01
C VAL A 227 3.29 -9.76 -18.10
N ASP A 228 3.30 -10.68 -19.05
CA ASP A 228 4.40 -11.62 -19.30
C ASP A 228 5.69 -10.90 -19.75
N SER A 229 5.58 -9.89 -20.62
CA SER A 229 6.71 -9.02 -21.00
C SER A 229 7.28 -8.27 -19.78
N ILE A 230 6.42 -7.70 -18.93
CA ILE A 230 6.84 -7.02 -17.70
C ILE A 230 7.52 -8.00 -16.73
N LEU A 231 6.99 -9.21 -16.56
CA LEU A 231 7.57 -10.23 -15.70
C LEU A 231 8.93 -10.73 -16.22
N SER A 232 9.10 -10.86 -17.54
CA SER A 232 10.39 -11.14 -18.18
C SER A 232 11.40 -10.04 -17.86
N GLN A 233 11.04 -8.78 -18.11
CA GLN A 233 11.91 -7.63 -17.83
C GLN A 233 12.33 -7.55 -16.36
N LEU A 234 11.46 -7.94 -15.41
CA LEU A 234 11.79 -8.01 -13.99
C LEU A 234 12.74 -9.16 -13.65
N SER A 235 12.61 -10.32 -14.32
CA SER A 235 13.52 -11.45 -14.19
C SER A 235 14.93 -11.08 -14.67
N ASP A 236 15.03 -10.40 -15.82
CA ASP A 236 16.30 -9.91 -16.38
C ASP A 236 16.96 -8.89 -15.44
N MET A 237 16.16 -7.96 -14.88
CA MET A 237 16.62 -6.99 -13.88
C MET A 237 17.07 -7.63 -12.56
N LEU A 238 16.51 -8.79 -12.18
CA LEU A 238 16.90 -9.52 -10.98
C LEU A 238 18.18 -10.34 -11.20
N SER A 239 18.34 -10.89 -12.40
CA SER A 239 19.49 -11.72 -12.83
C SER A 239 20.73 -10.88 -13.15
N SER A 240 20.55 -9.61 -13.51
CA SER A 240 21.63 -8.67 -13.78
C SER A 240 22.52 -8.44 -12.55
N PRO A 241 23.86 -8.58 -12.65
CA PRO A 241 24.76 -8.37 -11.52
C PRO A 241 24.69 -6.91 -11.03
N LYS A 242 24.66 -6.72 -9.71
CA LYS A 242 24.55 -5.40 -9.07
C LYS A 242 25.84 -4.60 -9.24
N ASN A 243 25.97 -3.85 -10.33
CA ASN A 243 26.97 -2.79 -10.45
C ASN A 243 26.70 -1.71 -9.39
N GLY A 244 27.55 -1.66 -8.37
CA GLY A 244 27.33 -0.98 -7.08
C GLY A 244 27.37 0.55 -7.07
N THR A 245 27.00 1.22 -8.17
CA THR A 245 27.17 2.67 -8.36
C THR A 245 25.90 3.42 -8.78
N THR A 246 24.83 2.73 -9.19
CA THR A 246 23.66 3.36 -9.83
C THR A 246 22.71 4.07 -8.86
N ASP A 247 22.57 3.63 -7.61
CA ASP A 247 21.54 4.15 -6.70
C ASP A 247 21.77 5.62 -6.26
N VAL A 248 23.02 6.06 -6.14
CA VAL A 248 23.36 7.47 -5.81
C VAL A 248 23.28 8.36 -7.07
N GLN A 249 23.77 7.86 -8.21
CA GLN A 249 23.79 8.63 -9.46
C GLN A 249 22.37 8.84 -10.03
N MET A 250 21.47 7.86 -9.91
CA MET A 250 20.07 7.99 -10.35
C MET A 250 19.28 9.01 -9.52
N ILE A 251 19.50 9.07 -8.20
CA ILE A 251 18.89 10.07 -7.31
C ILE A 251 19.41 11.48 -7.65
N SER A 252 20.71 11.62 -7.92
CA SER A 252 21.32 12.88 -8.38
C SER A 252 20.68 13.41 -9.68
N LYS A 253 20.56 12.56 -10.71
CA LYS A 253 19.90 12.91 -11.98
C LYS A 253 18.45 13.35 -11.78
N TYR A 254 17.67 12.62 -10.97
CA TYR A 254 16.26 12.92 -10.72
C TYR A 254 16.05 14.25 -9.96
N ASN A 255 16.91 14.57 -9.00
CA ASN A 255 16.88 15.85 -8.29
C ASN A 255 17.23 17.04 -9.20
N ASN A 256 18.17 16.87 -10.13
CA ASN A 256 18.51 17.92 -11.10
C ASN A 256 17.41 18.17 -12.15
N ILE A 257 16.68 17.13 -12.57
CA ILE A 257 15.50 17.28 -13.45
C ILE A 257 14.39 18.07 -12.74
N ASN A 258 14.12 17.79 -11.46
CA ASN A 258 13.10 18.52 -10.70
C ASN A 258 13.51 19.94 -10.28
N ARG A 259 14.81 20.27 -10.23
CA ARG A 259 15.27 21.67 -10.14
C ARG A 259 14.90 22.44 -11.41
N LYS A 260 15.32 21.96 -12.59
CA LYS A 260 14.97 22.58 -13.88
C LYS A 260 13.45 22.73 -14.11
N ARG A 261 12.63 21.81 -13.59
CA ARG A 261 11.15 21.93 -13.64
C ARG A 261 10.56 22.96 -12.68
N LYS A 262 11.24 23.33 -11.60
CA LYS A 262 10.82 24.45 -10.73
C LYS A 262 11.15 25.80 -11.37
N ASP A 263 12.30 25.91 -12.02
CA ASP A 263 12.75 27.15 -12.66
C ASP A 263 11.84 27.57 -13.83
N GLY A 264 11.10 26.62 -14.43
CA GLY A 264 10.09 26.87 -15.46
C GLY A 264 8.70 27.27 -14.95
N TYR A 265 8.42 27.20 -13.64
CA TYR A 265 7.18 27.74 -13.06
C TYR A 265 7.42 29.19 -12.61
N GLN A 266 7.57 30.09 -13.59
CA GLN A 266 7.43 31.51 -13.33
C GLN A 266 5.98 31.74 -12.90
N ILE A 267 5.81 32.16 -11.63
CA ILE A 267 4.51 32.21 -10.97
C ILE A 267 3.64 33.23 -11.69
N MET A 268 2.57 32.80 -12.37
CA MET A 268 1.51 33.69 -12.86
C MET A 268 0.66 34.21 -11.69
N SER A 269 1.28 34.96 -10.79
CA SER A 269 0.63 35.80 -9.79
C SER A 269 0.38 37.19 -10.36
N ALA A 270 -0.36 37.25 -11.47
CA ALA A 270 -0.93 38.48 -12.01
C ALA A 270 -2.42 38.47 -11.68
N ARG A 271 -2.77 39.01 -10.51
CA ARG A 271 -4.15 39.35 -10.17
C ARG A 271 -4.48 40.60 -11.00
N PRO A 272 -5.47 40.60 -11.90
CA PRO A 272 -5.83 41.82 -12.61
C PRO A 272 -6.37 42.84 -11.61
N GLU A 273 -5.72 44.00 -11.54
CA GLU A 273 -6.24 45.17 -10.84
C GLU A 273 -7.25 45.90 -11.73
N GLY A 274 -8.29 46.46 -11.12
CA GLY A 274 -9.40 47.11 -11.81
C GLY A 274 -10.72 46.36 -11.64
N LYS A 275 -11.83 46.98 -11.22
CA LYS A 275 -12.05 48.41 -10.93
C LYS A 275 -12.94 48.57 -9.70
N GLU A 276 -12.78 49.68 -9.00
CA GLU A 276 -13.86 50.22 -8.18
C GLU A 276 -15.07 50.49 -9.07
N GLN A 277 -16.25 50.04 -8.65
CA GLN A 277 -17.51 50.67 -9.04
C GLN A 277 -18.30 50.95 -7.78
N GLN A 278 -18.53 52.22 -7.53
CA GLN A 278 -19.47 52.74 -6.56
C GLN A 278 -20.87 52.28 -6.96
N PHE A 279 -21.66 51.80 -6.00
CA PHE A 279 -23.02 52.26 -5.64
C PHE A 279 -23.54 51.44 -4.46
#